data_AF-A0A931QZ94-F1
#
_entry.id   AF-A0A931QZ94-F1
#
_cell.length_a   1.000
_cell.length_b   1.000
_cell.length_c   1.000
_cell.angle_alpha   90.00
_cell.angle_beta   90.00
_cell.angle_gamma   90.00
#
_symmetry.space_group_name_H-M   'P 1'
#
loop_
_entity.id
_entity.type
_entity.pdbx_description
1 polymer ?
#
loop_
_entity_poly.entity_id
_entity_poly.type
_entity_poly.pdbx_seq_one_letter_code
_entity_poly.pdbx_strand_id
1 'polypeptide(L)' 'MRFLTLVLASLVFLATLSGGEPQVRSKQSSADRWNQFRGNHQLTGVGSSVPAKELKLVWTYEAGDSIESSAVIVDGA' A
#
# COMPACT_ATOMS: atom_id res chain seq x y z
N MET A 1 12.58 -45.31 -19.98
CA MET A 1 12.52 -43.91 -20.47
C MET A 1 11.23 -43.15 -20.09
N ARG A 2 10.30 -43.71 -19.28
CA ARG A 2 9.08 -43.02 -18.80
C ARG A 2 9.18 -42.45 -17.37
N PHE A 3 10.22 -42.83 -16.61
CA PHE A 3 10.49 -42.28 -15.27
C PHE A 3 11.25 -40.94 -15.31
N LEU A 4 11.99 -40.66 -16.38
CA LEU A 4 12.76 -39.42 -16.54
C LEU A 4 11.87 -38.22 -16.92
N THR A 5 10.67 -38.48 -17.48
CA THR A 5 9.72 -37.44 -17.89
C THR A 5 8.89 -36.89 -16.72
N LEU A 6 8.68 -37.68 -15.66
CA LEU A 6 7.89 -37.27 -14.49
C LEU A 6 8.69 -36.39 -13.51
N VAL A 7 10.00 -36.63 -13.34
CA VAL A 7 10.84 -35.83 -12.44
C VAL A 7 11.04 -34.40 -12.98
N LEU A 8 11.13 -34.25 -14.30
CA LEU A 8 11.25 -32.92 -14.93
C LEU A 8 9.95 -32.11 -14.82
N ALA A 9 8.79 -32.76 -14.88
CA ALA A 9 7.50 -32.09 -14.71
C ALA A 9 7.28 -31.59 -13.26
N SER A 10 7.78 -32.31 -12.25
CA SER A 10 7.68 -31.88 -10.84
C SER A 10 8.63 -30.73 -10.48
N LEU A 11 9.81 -30.64 -11.11
CA LEU A 11 10.74 -29.52 -10.89
C LEU A 11 10.27 -28.21 -11.53
N VAL A 12 9.51 -28.29 -12.62
CA VAL A 12 8.88 -27.11 -13.23
C VAL A 12 7.68 -26.64 -12.39
N PHE A 13 6.94 -27.55 -11.76
CA PHE A 13 5.78 -27.19 -10.93
C PHE A 13 6.17 -26.54 -9.58
N LEU A 14 7.33 -26.89 -9.01
CA LEU A 14 7.81 -26.28 -7.77
C LEU A 14 8.41 -24.88 -7.97
N ALA A 15 8.83 -24.54 -9.20
CA ALA A 15 9.36 -23.22 -9.53
C ALA A 15 8.27 -22.18 -9.83
N THR A 16 7.04 -22.61 -10.17
CA THR A 16 5.92 -21.69 -10.46
C THR A 16 5.12 -21.24 -9.24
N LEU A 17 5.34 -21.83 -8.06
CA LEU A 17 4.78 -21.32 -6.79
C LEU A 17 5.65 -20.26 -6.12
N SER A 18 6.82 -19.95 -6.70
CA SER A 18 7.69 -18.84 -6.29
C SER A 18 7.51 -17.62 -7.20
N GLY A 19 6.34 -17.48 -7.82
CA GLY A 19 5.89 -16.21 -8.35
C GLY A 19 5.47 -15.31 -7.20
N GLY A 20 6.45 -14.80 -6.43
CA GLY A 20 6.20 -13.60 -5.64
C GLY A 20 5.79 -12.53 -6.63
N GLU A 21 4.50 -12.20 -6.67
CA GLU A 21 4.00 -11.07 -7.44
C GLU A 21 4.93 -9.89 -7.14
N PRO A 22 5.40 -9.15 -8.16
CA PRO A 22 6.08 -7.90 -7.91
C PRO A 22 5.07 -7.03 -7.16
N GLN A 23 5.21 -6.99 -5.84
CA GLN A 23 4.52 -6.04 -5.00
C GLN A 23 5.00 -4.70 -5.53
N VAL A 24 4.22 -4.08 -6.40
CA VAL A 24 4.36 -2.67 -6.77
C VAL A 24 3.94 -1.89 -5.52
N ARG A 25 4.71 -2.05 -4.45
CA ARG A 25 4.59 -1.22 -3.28
C ARG A 25 5.15 0.11 -3.74
N SER A 26 4.27 1.08 -3.92
CA SER A 26 4.71 2.46 -4.08
C SER A 26 5.70 2.71 -2.94
N LYS A 27 6.91 3.15 -3.28
CA LYS A 27 7.95 3.41 -2.28
C LYS A 27 7.61 4.74 -1.61
N GLN A 28 6.47 4.78 -0.95
CA GLN A 28 6.01 5.94 -0.20
C GLN A 28 7.06 6.16 0.89
N SER A 29 7.72 7.32 0.86
CA SER A 29 8.75 7.60 1.84
C SER A 29 8.11 7.55 3.24
N SER A 30 8.88 7.27 4.28
CA SER A 30 8.33 7.30 5.65
C SER A 30 7.68 8.65 5.97
N ALA A 31 8.13 9.73 5.32
CA ALA A 31 7.58 11.07 5.44
C ALA A 31 6.20 11.25 4.78
N ASP A 32 5.85 10.40 3.81
CA ASP A 32 4.57 10.44 3.11
C ASP A 32 3.50 9.57 3.82
N ARG A 33 3.89 8.70 4.75
CA ARG A 33 2.95 7.83 5.49
C ARG A 33 2.20 8.62 6.55
N TRP A 34 0.88 8.44 6.60
CA TRP A 34 0.02 8.97 7.67
C TRP A 34 -0.62 7.81 8.41
N ASN A 35 0.18 7.06 9.18
CA ASN A 35 -0.21 5.75 9.71
C ASN A 35 -1.05 5.78 11.00
N GLN A 36 -1.41 6.96 11.50
CA GLN A 36 -2.13 7.11 12.76
C GLN A 36 -2.96 8.40 12.79
N PHE A 37 -3.89 8.44 13.75
CA PHE A 37 -4.61 9.67 14.08
C PHE A 37 -3.62 10.81 14.34
N ARG A 38 -3.82 11.94 13.67
CA ARG A 38 -2.96 13.13 13.76
C ARG A 38 -1.46 12.90 13.45
N GLY A 39 -1.16 11.83 12.69
CA GLY A 39 0.09 11.65 11.94
C GLY A 39 1.34 11.26 12.74
N ASN A 40 1.47 11.63 14.01
CA ASN A 40 2.63 11.30 14.84
C ASN A 40 2.23 11.01 16.29
N HIS A 41 3.17 10.46 17.06
CA HIS A 41 2.96 10.10 18.47
C HIS A 41 2.57 11.29 19.37
N GLN A 42 2.87 12.53 18.96
CA GLN A 42 2.49 13.75 19.67
C GLN A 42 1.12 14.30 19.24
N LEU A 43 0.48 13.65 18.26
CA LEU A 43 -0.84 14.01 17.73
C LEU A 43 -0.90 15.46 17.21
N THR A 44 0.13 15.95 16.52
CA THR A 44 0.15 17.35 16.08
C THR A 44 -0.77 17.64 14.89
N GLY A 45 -1.04 16.65 14.04
CA GLY A 45 -1.83 16.83 12.82
C GLY A 45 -1.13 17.64 11.73
N VAL A 46 0.21 17.63 11.70
CA VAL A 46 1.01 18.36 10.70
C VAL A 46 1.68 17.38 9.73
N GLY A 47 1.46 17.59 8.43
CA GLY A 47 2.14 16.87 7.34
C GLY A 47 3.50 17.45 7.00
N SER A 48 4.35 16.64 6.38
CA SER A 48 5.71 17.02 5.95
C SER A 48 5.73 17.81 4.64
N SER A 49 4.67 17.73 3.84
CA SER A 49 4.56 18.35 2.52
C SER A 49 3.90 19.73 2.58
N VAL A 50 4.35 20.64 1.72
CA VAL A 50 3.67 21.91 1.48
C VAL A 50 2.59 21.73 0.40
N PRO A 51 1.31 22.06 0.66
CA PRO A 51 0.27 21.97 -0.36
C PRO A 51 0.48 22.98 -1.48
N ALA A 52 -0.09 22.71 -2.66
CA ALA A 52 -0.12 23.67 -3.74
C ALA A 52 -0.88 24.95 -3.33
N LYS A 53 -0.50 26.09 -3.91
CA LYS A 53 -1.14 27.39 -3.64
C LYS A 53 -2.64 27.39 -3.99
N GLU A 54 -2.99 26.70 -5.07
CA GLU A 54 -4.36 26.53 -5.53
C GLU A 54 -4.75 25.06 -5.44
N LEU A 55 -5.80 24.78 -4.66
CA LEU A 55 -6.30 23.43 -4.45
C LEU A 55 -7.45 23.14 -5.40
N LYS A 56 -7.48 21.92 -5.96
CA LYS A 56 -8.61 21.37 -6.71
C LYS A 56 -9.10 20.10 -6.03
N LEU A 57 -10.41 19.86 -6.07
CA LEU A 57 -10.99 18.61 -5.60
C LEU A 57 -10.55 17.46 -6.52
N VAL A 58 -9.98 16.39 -5.94
CA VAL A 58 -9.57 15.19 -6.69
C VAL A 58 -10.61 14.08 -6.57
N TRP A 59 -11.16 13.89 -5.37
CA TRP A 59 -12.19 12.90 -5.07
C TRP A 59 -12.94 13.28 -3.79
N THR A 60 -14.13 12.68 -3.61
CA THR A 60 -14.94 12.77 -2.39
C THR A 60 -15.39 11.37 -1.98
N TYR A 61 -15.55 11.13 -0.69
CA TYR A 61 -16.09 9.89 -0.12
C TYR A 61 -17.20 10.23 0.88
N GLU A 62 -18.37 9.59 0.74
CA GLU A 62 -19.52 9.76 1.61
C GLU A 62 -19.55 8.63 2.65
N ALA A 63 -19.28 8.94 3.92
CA ALA A 63 -19.14 7.95 4.99
C ALA A 63 -20.49 7.44 5.55
N GLY A 64 -21.60 8.15 5.31
CA GLY A 64 -22.94 7.79 5.77
C GLY A 64 -23.22 8.04 7.26
N ASP A 65 -22.22 8.41 8.04
CA ASP A 65 -22.33 8.82 9.44
C ASP A 65 -21.22 9.83 9.80
N SER A 66 -21.22 10.32 11.04
CA SER A 66 -20.25 11.25 11.57
C SER A 66 -18.84 10.64 11.59
N ILE A 67 -17.86 11.42 11.12
CA ILE A 67 -16.44 11.07 11.21
C ILE A 67 -15.84 11.73 12.45
N GLU A 68 -15.41 10.92 13.42
CA GLU A 68 -14.82 11.41 14.68
C GLU A 68 -13.29 11.51 14.65
N SER A 69 -12.65 11.10 13.54
CA SER A 69 -11.19 10.98 13.44
C SER A 69 -10.66 11.39 12.06
N SER A 70 -9.34 11.42 11.91
CA SER A 70 -8.67 11.69 10.63
C SER A 70 -8.40 10.39 9.86
N ALA A 71 -8.36 10.46 8.53
CA ALA A 71 -7.94 9.34 7.69
C ALA A 71 -6.52 8.88 8.05
N VAL A 72 -6.28 7.58 7.88
CA VAL A 72 -4.98 6.92 8.00
C VAL A 72 -4.63 6.37 6.63
N ILE A 73 -3.48 6.76 6.08
CA ILE A 73 -3.08 6.48 4.71
C ILE A 73 -1.67 5.88 4.71
N VAL A 74 -1.57 4.66 4.21
CA VAL A 74 -0.34 3.87 4.24
C VAL A 74 -0.18 3.10 2.93
N ASP A 75 1.00 3.17 2.32
CA ASP A 75 1.28 2.47 1.03
C ASP A 75 0.34 2.87 -0.12
N GLY A 76 -0.26 4.06 -0.05
CA GLY A 76 -1.11 4.64 -1.09
C GLY A 76 -2.61 4.38 -0.92
N ALA A 77 -3.07 3.80 0.21
CA ALA A 77 -4.47 3.63 0.55
C ALA A 77 -4.73 3.78 2.05
#